data_AF-A0A8X6KYL3-F1
#
_entry.id   AF-A0A8X6KYL3-F1
#
_cell.length_a   1.000
_cell.length_b   1.000
_cell.length_c   1.000
_cell.angle_alpha   90.00
_cell.angle_beta   90.00
_cell.angle_gamma   90.00
#
_symmetry.space_group_name_H-M   'P 1'
#
loop_
_entity.id
_entity.type
_entity.pdbx_description
1 polymer ?
#
loop_
_entity_poly.entity_id
_entity_poly.type
_entity_poly.pdbx_seq_one_letter_code
_entity_poly.pdbx_strand_id
1 'polypeptide(L)'
;MDQDFLVLPDPIFWQVVSTLVYEKIMKFVQGLPMTSRTQTVQSPSKVGLFYKQILETPLNYGSLQRWSCGKSTLIRQVAFGKRCILSMRGMIVPDASLRPNQIQLPAHVVKKFNIHNQWIILNRMPSLQPGNFIALKVHSPGWEYDCFGIPLEVVQAMNADFDGDECNLYLVPNALSQAECAFILNPESQLGCFVMQGLKLTSTQDMLVVYFAKFNDIHFLPYKQSDLSKTFQVLYDCYGSQQAFEYIDQLRQFYLEVLQRQMCFALTL
;
A
#
# COMPACT_ATOMS: atom_id res chain seq x y z
N MET A 1 24.43 -14.89 56.38
CA MET A 1 24.66 -13.80 55.40
C MET A 1 23.50 -13.86 54.44
N ASP A 2 22.35 -13.33 54.87
CA ASP A 2 21.16 -13.26 54.03
C ASP A 2 21.36 -12.06 53.11
N GLN A 3 21.82 -12.32 51.89
CA GLN A 3 21.79 -11.30 50.85
C GLN A 3 20.34 -11.18 50.40
N ASP A 4 19.67 -10.12 50.82
CA ASP A 4 18.36 -9.73 50.29
C ASP A 4 18.55 -9.36 48.81
N PHE A 5 18.28 -10.29 47.91
CA PHE A 5 18.34 -10.04 46.48
C PHE A 5 17.13 -9.20 46.05
N LEU A 6 17.38 -8.00 45.55
CA LEU A 6 16.35 -7.21 44.86
C LEU A 6 16.21 -7.74 43.42
N VAL A 7 15.16 -8.51 43.17
CA VAL A 7 14.83 -8.95 41.80
C VAL A 7 14.16 -7.79 41.07
N LEU A 8 14.88 -7.21 40.13
CA LEU A 8 14.33 -6.21 39.21
C LEU A 8 13.68 -6.94 38.03
N PRO A 9 12.37 -6.79 37.78
CA PRO A 9 11.76 -7.34 36.57
C PRO A 9 12.30 -6.55 35.38
N ASP A 10 12.88 -7.32 34.44
CA ASP A 10 13.36 -6.94 33.12
C ASP A 10 14.37 -5.79 33.08
N PRO A 11 15.69 -6.10 33.05
CA PRO A 11 16.66 -5.13 32.62
C PRO A 11 16.49 -4.92 31.11
N ILE A 12 17.13 -3.87 30.58
CA ILE A 12 17.30 -3.61 29.15
C ILE A 12 16.21 -2.68 28.61
N PHE A 13 16.36 -1.39 28.84
CA PHE A 13 16.96 -0.46 27.87
C PHE A 13 17.18 0.89 28.56
N TRP A 14 18.26 1.58 28.24
CA TRP A 14 18.59 2.93 28.72
C TRP A 14 17.60 3.96 28.13
N GLN A 15 16.40 4.04 28.71
CA GLN A 15 15.42 5.07 28.40
C GLN A 15 15.29 6.02 29.58
N VAL A 16 14.83 7.25 29.35
CA VAL A 16 14.65 8.27 30.40
C VAL A 16 13.79 7.75 31.56
N VAL A 17 12.78 6.92 31.27
CA VAL A 17 11.88 6.38 32.29
C VAL A 17 12.56 5.27 33.13
N SER A 18 13.30 4.37 32.50
CA SER A 18 14.01 3.30 33.22
C SER A 18 15.16 3.87 34.03
N THR A 19 15.91 4.85 33.51
CA THR A 19 16.97 5.56 34.25
C THR A 19 16.44 6.27 35.50
N LEU A 20 15.28 6.93 35.42
CA LEU A 20 14.62 7.54 36.59
C LEU A 20 14.17 6.49 37.61
N VAL A 21 13.74 5.31 37.16
CA VAL A 21 13.39 4.19 38.04
C VAL A 21 14.64 3.61 38.71
N TYR A 22 15.71 3.36 37.95
CA TYR A 22 17.00 2.91 38.48
C TYR A 22 17.60 3.91 39.47
N GLU A 23 17.53 5.21 39.19
CA GLU A 23 18.02 6.26 40.10
C GLU A 23 17.27 6.20 41.44
N LYS A 24 15.94 6.06 41.40
CA LYS A 24 15.12 5.93 42.62
C LYS A 24 15.43 4.64 43.37
N ILE A 25 15.61 3.53 42.67
CA ILE A 25 15.96 2.24 43.29
C ILE A 25 17.36 2.31 43.91
N MET A 26 18.34 2.88 43.22
CA MET A 26 19.70 3.05 43.73
C MET A 26 19.73 3.96 44.95
N LYS A 27 19.01 5.09 44.91
CA LYS A 27 18.83 5.95 46.09
C LYS A 27 18.21 5.17 47.25
N PHE A 28 17.26 4.29 46.97
CA PHE A 28 16.56 3.52 47.99
C PHE A 28 17.49 2.48 48.64
N VAL A 29 18.22 1.71 47.83
CA VAL A 29 19.22 0.74 48.30
C VAL A 29 20.32 1.41 49.11
N GLN A 30 20.74 2.62 48.70
CA GLN A 30 21.76 3.40 49.40
C GLN A 30 21.24 4.19 50.62
N GLY A 31 19.94 4.11 50.92
CA GLY A 31 19.33 4.87 52.03
C GLY A 31 19.31 6.39 51.81
N LEU A 32 19.45 6.84 50.56
CA LEU A 32 19.43 8.24 50.16
C LEU A 32 17.99 8.74 49.99
N PRO A 33 17.74 10.04 50.19
CA PRO A 33 16.42 10.62 50.00
C PRO A 33 15.99 10.56 48.52
N MET A 34 14.74 10.15 48.28
CA MET A 34 14.17 10.02 46.93
C MET A 34 14.10 11.35 46.18
N THR A 35 13.85 12.44 46.90
CA THR A 35 13.86 13.79 46.35
C THR A 35 14.75 14.68 47.21
N SER A 36 15.47 15.60 46.56
CA SER A 36 16.28 16.61 47.24
C SER A 36 15.46 17.59 48.07
N ARG A 37 14.14 17.66 47.86
CA ARG A 37 13.23 18.59 48.53
C ARG A 37 12.73 18.10 49.88
N THR A 38 12.41 16.82 50.04
CA THR A 38 11.77 16.32 51.27
C THR A 38 12.74 15.67 52.25
N GLN A 39 13.97 15.33 51.84
CA GLN A 39 15.00 14.64 52.65
C GLN A 39 14.52 13.40 53.44
N THR A 40 13.33 12.88 53.14
CA THR A 40 12.73 11.73 53.84
C THR A 40 13.33 10.43 53.31
N VAL A 41 13.94 9.64 54.19
CA VAL A 41 14.37 8.26 53.90
C VAL A 41 13.18 7.32 54.13
N GLN A 42 12.80 6.56 53.10
CA GLN A 42 11.70 5.59 53.20
C GLN A 42 12.19 4.27 53.80
N SER A 43 11.40 3.68 54.70
CA SER A 43 11.73 2.41 55.37
C SER A 43 11.56 1.19 54.44
N PRO A 44 12.44 0.17 54.53
CA PRO A 44 12.41 -1.02 53.66
C PRO A 44 11.09 -1.79 53.63
N SER A 45 10.32 -1.71 54.71
CA SER A 45 9.06 -2.45 54.92
C SER A 45 7.85 -1.89 54.16
N LYS A 46 7.95 -0.71 53.52
CA LYS A 46 6.82 -0.03 52.84
C LYS A 46 6.84 -0.14 51.31
N VAL A 47 7.56 -1.11 50.74
CA VAL A 47 7.76 -1.22 49.29
C VAL A 47 6.68 -2.08 48.62
N GLY A 48 5.42 -1.67 48.77
CA GLY A 48 4.41 -1.94 47.76
C GLY A 48 4.26 -0.66 46.95
N LEU A 49 4.37 -0.73 45.63
CA LEU A 49 4.37 0.40 44.67
C LEU A 49 5.73 1.03 44.36
N PHE A 50 6.48 0.42 43.43
CA PHE A 50 7.25 1.22 42.45
C PHE A 50 6.65 1.21 41.05
N TYR A 51 5.60 0.42 40.81
CA TYR A 51 4.95 0.30 39.50
C TYR A 51 3.51 0.82 39.54
N LYS A 52 3.31 2.09 39.95
CA LYS A 52 2.08 2.78 39.54
C LYS A 52 2.24 3.11 38.05
N GLN A 53 1.66 2.25 37.22
CA GLN A 53 1.69 2.33 35.76
C GLN A 53 1.37 3.75 35.30
N ILE A 54 2.34 4.41 34.67
CA ILE A 54 2.11 5.65 33.92
C ILE A 54 1.27 5.22 32.70
N LEU A 55 -0.04 5.39 32.82
CA LEU A 55 -1.05 4.88 31.88
C LEU A 55 -1.24 5.77 30.64
N GLU A 56 -0.52 6.89 30.52
CA GLU A 56 -0.95 8.00 29.66
C GLU A 56 0.12 8.54 28.70
N THR A 57 1.13 7.75 28.29
CA THR A 57 2.02 8.16 27.19
C THR A 57 1.84 7.29 25.94
N PRO A 58 1.80 7.89 24.73
CA PRO A 58 1.54 7.19 23.47
C PRO A 58 2.65 6.18 23.11
N LEU A 59 3.85 6.36 23.67
CA LEU A 59 4.89 5.36 23.66
C LEU A 59 4.80 4.57 24.97
N ASN A 60 4.00 3.51 24.93
CA ASN A 60 3.75 2.63 26.06
C ASN A 60 4.95 1.69 26.24
N TYR A 61 6.06 2.21 26.77
CA TYR A 61 7.22 1.40 27.16
C TYR A 61 6.93 0.65 28.47
N GLY A 62 5.79 -0.03 28.56
CA GLY A 62 5.38 -0.84 29.71
C GLY A 62 6.23 -2.11 29.89
N SER A 63 5.74 -3.07 30.70
CA SER A 63 6.38 -4.38 30.85
C SER A 63 6.59 -5.09 29.50
N LEU A 64 7.53 -6.05 29.41
CA LEU A 64 7.76 -6.84 28.19
C LEU A 64 6.46 -7.42 27.58
N GLN A 65 5.51 -7.79 28.43
CA GLN A 65 4.20 -8.26 28.01
C GLN A 65 3.39 -7.21 27.21
N ARG A 66 3.48 -5.92 27.58
CA ARG A 66 2.84 -4.82 26.83
C ARG A 66 3.55 -4.48 25.53
N TRP A 67 4.84 -4.80 25.43
CA TRP A 67 5.58 -4.67 24.17
C TRP A 67 5.24 -5.78 23.18
N SER A 68 4.70 -6.90 23.67
CA SER A 68 4.31 -8.07 22.88
C SER A 68 2.83 -8.06 22.48
N CYS A 69 1.93 -7.61 23.37
CA CYS A 69 0.48 -7.71 23.18
C CYS A 69 -0.21 -6.36 22.90
N GLY A 70 -0.90 -6.23 21.75
CA GLY A 70 -1.67 -5.01 21.38
C GLY A 70 -1.48 -4.55 19.94
N LYS A 71 -2.07 -3.39 19.58
CA LYS A 71 -1.95 -2.75 18.25
C LYS A 71 -0.68 -1.89 18.12
N SER A 72 -0.26 -1.25 19.21
CA SER A 72 0.90 -0.36 19.28
C SER A 72 2.14 -1.05 19.84
N THR A 73 2.28 -2.35 19.60
CA THR A 73 3.41 -3.16 20.08
C THR A 73 4.60 -3.05 19.16
N LEU A 74 5.80 -3.24 19.70
CA LEU A 74 7.03 -3.31 18.91
C LEU A 74 6.94 -4.43 17.87
N ILE A 75 6.37 -5.59 18.22
CA ILE A 75 6.20 -6.71 17.28
C ILE A 75 5.38 -6.28 16.07
N ARG A 76 4.23 -5.62 16.26
CA ARG A 76 3.40 -5.20 15.13
C ARG A 76 4.00 -4.02 14.35
N GLN A 77 4.60 -3.06 15.04
CA GLN A 77 5.12 -1.83 14.41
C GLN A 77 6.48 -2.02 13.74
N VAL A 78 7.27 -3.01 14.16
CA VAL A 78 8.62 -3.24 13.64
C VAL A 78 8.70 -4.51 12.80
N ALA A 79 8.06 -5.61 13.25
CA ALA A 79 8.15 -6.89 12.54
C ALA A 79 7.05 -7.07 11.48
N PHE A 80 5.78 -6.75 11.78
CA PHE A 80 4.68 -6.96 10.82
C PHE A 80 4.45 -5.79 9.87
N GLY A 81 4.51 -4.55 10.36
CA GLY A 81 4.22 -3.37 9.54
C GLY A 81 5.11 -2.20 9.92
N LYS A 82 6.18 -2.01 9.14
CA LYS A 82 7.14 -0.91 9.30
C LYS A 82 7.00 0.13 8.20
N ARG A 83 7.44 1.36 8.47
CA ARG A 83 7.57 2.41 7.44
C ARG A 83 8.70 2.04 6.46
N CYS A 84 8.47 2.29 5.18
CA CYS A 84 9.44 2.04 4.11
C CYS A 84 10.06 3.37 3.64
N ILE A 85 11.33 3.34 3.22
CA ILE A 85 12.08 4.54 2.78
C ILE A 85 11.83 4.84 1.29
N LEU A 86 11.64 3.80 0.48
CA LEU A 86 11.40 3.88 -0.96
C LEU A 86 9.90 3.78 -1.29
N SER A 87 9.11 4.64 -0.66
CA SER A 87 7.67 4.73 -0.89
C SER A 87 7.22 6.17 -1.03
N MET A 88 6.19 6.39 -1.84
CA MET A 88 5.55 7.69 -2.04
C MET A 88 4.03 7.54 -1.95
N ARG A 89 3.35 8.65 -1.72
CA ARG A 89 1.89 8.74 -1.69
C ARG A 89 1.49 10.00 -2.45
N GLY A 90 0.44 9.90 -3.25
CA GLY A 90 0.00 10.99 -4.12
C GLY A 90 -1.37 10.73 -4.70
N MET A 91 -1.99 11.81 -5.16
CA MET A 91 -3.30 11.81 -5.81
C MET A 91 -3.22 11.08 -7.16
N ILE A 92 -4.23 10.27 -7.44
CA ILE A 92 -4.38 9.60 -8.75
C ILE A 92 -5.24 10.43 -9.70
N VAL A 93 -4.89 10.40 -10.98
CA VAL A 93 -5.59 11.09 -12.06
C VAL A 93 -5.76 10.11 -13.23
N PRO A 94 -6.89 10.14 -13.95
CA PRO A 94 -7.07 9.27 -15.10
C PRO A 94 -6.12 9.67 -16.23
N ASP A 95 -5.41 8.70 -16.79
CA ASP A 95 -4.66 8.86 -18.04
C ASP A 95 -5.00 7.72 -19.00
N ALA A 96 -5.88 8.02 -19.95
CA ALA A 96 -6.36 7.05 -20.93
C ALA A 96 -5.31 6.71 -22.00
N SER A 97 -4.25 7.53 -22.15
CA SER A 97 -3.22 7.31 -23.16
C SER A 97 -2.33 6.12 -22.82
N LEU A 98 -2.19 5.83 -21.53
CA LEU A 98 -1.38 4.74 -20.99
C LEU A 98 -1.94 3.37 -21.37
N ARG A 99 -1.03 2.39 -21.49
CA ARG A 99 -1.43 0.99 -21.51
C ARG A 99 -1.88 0.54 -20.11
N PRO A 100 -2.77 -0.47 -20.00
CA PRO A 100 -3.28 -0.91 -18.69
C PRO A 100 -2.21 -1.46 -17.72
N ASN A 101 -1.01 -1.77 -18.20
CA ASN A 101 0.14 -2.19 -17.40
C ASN A 101 1.15 -1.05 -17.11
N GLN A 102 0.82 0.20 -17.43
CA GLN A 102 1.70 1.36 -17.27
C GLN A 102 1.18 2.35 -16.22
N ILE A 103 2.07 3.25 -15.79
CA ILE A 103 1.75 4.35 -14.89
C ILE A 103 2.58 5.58 -15.25
N GLN A 104 1.95 6.75 -15.22
CA GLN A 104 2.59 8.04 -15.39
C GLN A 104 2.99 8.60 -14.03
N LEU A 105 4.25 8.99 -13.90
CA LEU A 105 4.78 9.64 -12.70
C LEU A 105 5.25 11.07 -13.02
N PRO A 106 5.35 11.95 -12.02
CA PRO A 106 5.95 13.26 -12.18
C PRO A 106 7.40 13.14 -12.70
N ALA A 107 7.73 13.87 -13.76
CA ALA A 107 9.03 13.77 -14.45
C ALA A 107 10.20 14.06 -13.50
N HIS A 108 10.01 14.93 -12.51
CA HIS A 108 11.02 15.23 -11.51
C HIS A 108 11.31 14.03 -10.59
N VAL A 109 10.29 13.22 -10.26
CA VAL A 109 10.44 11.97 -9.47
C VAL A 109 11.17 10.93 -10.31
N VAL A 110 10.76 10.75 -11.57
CA VAL A 110 11.38 9.77 -12.48
C VAL A 110 12.87 10.04 -12.64
N LYS A 111 13.25 11.30 -12.89
CA LYS A 111 14.66 11.73 -13.03
C LYS A 111 15.44 11.58 -11.72
N LYS A 112 14.85 11.96 -10.58
CA LYS A 112 15.53 11.92 -9.27
C LYS A 112 15.88 10.50 -8.84
N PHE A 113 15.00 9.53 -9.08
CA PHE A 113 15.21 8.14 -8.67
C PHE A 113 15.72 7.24 -9.81
N ASN A 114 15.89 7.78 -11.03
CA ASN A 114 16.32 7.04 -12.22
C ASN A 114 15.48 5.77 -12.48
N ILE A 115 14.16 5.90 -12.38
CA ILE A 115 13.20 4.78 -12.43
C ILE A 115 12.58 4.59 -13.83
N HIS A 116 13.32 4.96 -14.88
CA HIS A 116 12.86 4.83 -16.26
C HIS A 116 12.56 3.37 -16.63
N ASN A 117 11.35 3.11 -17.14
CA ASN A 117 10.89 1.79 -17.58
C ASN A 117 10.99 0.68 -16.50
N GLN A 118 11.00 1.04 -15.22
CA GLN A 118 11.01 0.10 -14.10
C GLN A 118 9.58 -0.23 -13.66
N TRP A 119 9.40 -1.40 -13.05
CA TRP A 119 8.16 -1.78 -12.38
C TRP A 119 8.08 -1.14 -11.00
N ILE A 120 6.90 -0.64 -10.65
CA ILE A 120 6.59 -0.12 -9.33
C ILE A 120 5.30 -0.76 -8.84
N ILE A 121 5.15 -0.87 -7.52
CA ILE A 121 3.96 -1.45 -6.92
C ILE A 121 3.04 -0.30 -6.51
N LEU A 122 1.82 -0.31 -7.03
CA LEU A 122 0.73 0.58 -6.66
C LEU A 122 -0.21 -0.14 -5.69
N ASN A 123 -0.64 0.58 -4.67
CA ASN A 123 -1.61 0.10 -3.69
C ASN A 123 -2.50 1.23 -3.18
N ARG A 124 -3.82 1.00 -3.21
CA ARG A 124 -4.81 1.85 -2.54
C ARG A 124 -5.20 1.28 -1.18
N MET A 125 -5.22 2.14 -0.17
CA MET A 125 -5.72 1.78 1.16
C MET A 125 -7.21 2.06 1.27
N PRO A 126 -8.01 1.20 1.94
CA PRO A 126 -7.60 -0.04 2.62
C PRO A 126 -7.39 -1.23 1.66
N SER A 127 -6.33 -2.00 1.86
CA SER A 127 -6.06 -3.22 1.07
C SER A 127 -6.81 -4.42 1.64
N LEU A 128 -7.91 -4.81 0.98
CA LEU A 128 -8.76 -5.94 1.40
C LEU A 128 -8.49 -7.22 0.61
N GLN A 129 -8.07 -7.08 -0.65
CA GLN A 129 -7.86 -8.20 -1.57
C GLN A 129 -6.43 -8.15 -2.14
N PRO A 130 -5.89 -9.31 -2.58
CA PRO A 130 -4.60 -9.33 -3.28
C PRO A 130 -4.57 -8.46 -4.53
N GLY A 131 -5.73 -8.25 -5.17
CA GLY A 131 -5.90 -7.39 -6.34
C GLY A 131 -5.65 -5.90 -6.08
N ASN A 132 -5.66 -5.43 -4.83
CA ASN A 132 -5.33 -4.05 -4.50
C ASN A 132 -3.83 -3.72 -4.72
N PHE A 133 -2.98 -4.74 -4.83
CA PHE A 133 -1.57 -4.59 -5.16
C PHE A 133 -1.33 -4.93 -6.62
N ILE A 134 -0.92 -3.93 -7.39
CA ILE A 134 -0.71 -4.07 -8.84
C ILE A 134 0.67 -3.54 -9.17
N ALA A 135 1.42 -4.28 -9.98
CA ALA A 135 2.68 -3.79 -10.52
C ALA A 135 2.42 -3.11 -11.87
N LEU A 136 2.84 -1.86 -11.98
CA LEU A 136 2.74 -1.06 -13.19
C LEU A 136 4.13 -0.60 -13.62
N LYS A 137 4.35 -0.53 -14.93
CA LYS A 137 5.61 -0.08 -15.51
C LYS A 137 5.60 1.44 -15.67
N VAL A 138 6.64 2.10 -15.18
CA VAL A 138 6.80 3.56 -15.31
C VAL A 138 6.90 3.93 -16.79
N HIS A 139 5.97 4.77 -17.24
CA HIS A 139 6.02 5.37 -18.57
C HIS A 139 7.04 6.52 -18.57
N SER A 140 8.02 6.44 -19.47
CA SER A 140 9.10 7.43 -19.59
C SER A 140 8.75 8.49 -20.66
N PRO A 141 9.03 9.79 -20.45
CA PRO A 141 9.89 10.40 -19.43
C PRO A 141 9.18 10.83 -18.13
N GLY A 142 7.93 10.41 -17.90
CA GLY A 142 7.04 11.03 -16.91
C GLY A 142 6.37 12.30 -17.44
N TRP A 143 5.44 12.88 -16.67
CA TRP A 143 4.70 14.10 -17.05
C TRP A 143 4.98 15.29 -16.13
N GLU A 144 4.48 16.46 -16.49
CA GLU A 144 4.74 17.71 -15.76
C GLU A 144 3.94 17.84 -14.46
N TYR A 145 2.87 17.07 -14.29
CA TYR A 145 1.96 17.19 -13.15
C TYR A 145 2.46 16.43 -11.92
N ASP A 146 2.16 16.96 -10.73
CA ASP A 146 2.52 16.40 -9.41
C ASP A 146 1.51 15.35 -8.91
N CYS A 147 1.04 14.50 -9.82
CA CYS A 147 0.09 13.42 -9.53
C CYS A 147 0.49 12.14 -10.26
N PHE A 148 -0.18 11.03 -9.93
CA PHE A 148 0.02 9.74 -10.57
C PHE A 148 -1.05 9.53 -11.63
N GLY A 149 -0.63 9.45 -12.90
CA GLY A 149 -1.55 9.12 -14.00
C GLY A 149 -1.70 7.61 -14.07
N ILE A 150 -2.92 7.09 -13.90
CA ILE A 150 -3.20 5.66 -13.96
C ILE A 150 -4.17 5.34 -15.09
N PRO A 151 -4.04 4.16 -15.73
CA PRO A 151 -5.01 3.69 -16.70
C PRO A 151 -6.35 3.42 -16.01
N LEU A 152 -7.45 3.74 -16.70
CA LEU A 152 -8.78 3.66 -16.12
C LEU A 152 -9.23 2.20 -15.88
N GLU A 153 -8.66 1.24 -16.62
CA GLU A 153 -9.03 -0.17 -16.54
C GLU A 153 -8.65 -0.81 -15.20
N VAL A 154 -7.69 -0.21 -14.48
CA VAL A 154 -7.14 -0.70 -13.20
C VAL A 154 -7.96 -0.21 -12.00
N VAL A 155 -8.75 0.85 -12.19
CA VAL A 155 -9.44 1.61 -11.13
C VAL A 155 -10.39 0.72 -10.32
N GLN A 156 -11.19 -0.12 -10.99
CA GLN A 156 -12.17 -0.99 -10.33
C GLN A 156 -11.52 -2.05 -9.43
N ALA A 157 -10.35 -2.59 -9.82
CA ALA A 157 -9.65 -3.58 -9.00
C ALA A 157 -9.07 -2.99 -7.71
N MET A 158 -8.73 -1.70 -7.72
CA MET A 158 -8.32 -0.96 -6.53
C MET A 158 -9.51 -0.36 -5.76
N ASN A 159 -10.74 -0.51 -6.30
CA ASN A 159 -11.95 0.16 -5.84
C ASN A 159 -11.75 1.69 -5.72
N ALA A 160 -10.94 2.25 -6.60
CA ALA A 160 -10.58 3.67 -6.60
C ALA A 160 -11.62 4.49 -7.36
N ASP A 161 -11.67 5.78 -7.08
CA ASP A 161 -12.34 6.80 -7.86
C ASP A 161 -11.38 7.99 -8.09
N PHE A 162 -11.83 9.01 -8.82
CA PHE A 162 -11.02 10.18 -9.16
C PHE A 162 -11.55 11.45 -8.49
N ASP A 163 -11.99 11.34 -7.23
CA ASP A 163 -12.58 12.44 -6.45
C ASP A 163 -11.59 13.09 -5.46
N GLY A 164 -10.30 12.78 -5.57
CA GLY A 164 -9.25 13.18 -4.63
C GLY A 164 -8.56 11.99 -3.95
N ASP A 165 -8.90 10.78 -4.38
CA ASP A 165 -8.28 9.52 -3.97
C ASP A 165 -6.74 9.53 -4.07
N GLU A 166 -6.10 8.96 -3.06
CA GLU A 166 -4.65 8.85 -2.97
C GLU A 166 -4.20 7.39 -2.96
N CYS A 167 -3.13 7.11 -3.70
CA CYS A 167 -2.51 5.79 -3.71
C CYS A 167 -1.09 5.84 -3.19
N ASN A 168 -0.66 4.71 -2.62
CA ASN A 168 0.72 4.49 -2.23
C ASN A 168 1.47 3.78 -3.36
N LEU A 169 2.69 4.23 -3.58
CA LEU A 169 3.62 3.65 -4.53
C LEU A 169 4.87 3.18 -3.80
N TYR A 170 5.36 2.01 -4.17
CA TYR A 170 6.60 1.44 -3.66
C TYR A 170 7.56 1.22 -4.82
N LEU A 171 8.76 1.80 -4.70
CA LEU A 171 9.82 1.60 -5.67
C LEU A 171 10.52 0.27 -5.39
N VAL A 172 10.81 -0.48 -6.44
CA VAL A 172 11.38 -1.82 -6.36
C VAL A 172 12.80 -1.80 -6.93
N PRO A 173 13.86 -1.57 -6.14
CA PRO A 173 15.20 -1.38 -6.69
C PRO A 173 15.88 -2.68 -7.17
N ASN A 174 15.50 -3.83 -6.62
CA ASN A 174 16.17 -5.11 -6.89
C ASN A 174 15.67 -5.77 -8.19
N ALA A 175 16.59 -6.26 -9.03
CA ALA A 175 16.28 -6.94 -10.28
C ALA A 175 15.41 -8.19 -10.10
N LEU A 176 15.63 -8.98 -9.04
CA LEU A 176 14.78 -10.14 -8.74
C LEU A 176 13.35 -9.72 -8.42
N SER A 177 13.19 -8.70 -7.58
CA SER A 177 11.86 -8.16 -7.23
C SER A 177 11.19 -7.47 -8.42
N GLN A 178 11.95 -6.88 -9.34
CA GLN A 178 11.45 -6.37 -10.61
C GLN A 178 10.88 -7.50 -11.48
N ALA A 179 11.54 -8.66 -11.53
CA ALA A 179 11.02 -9.83 -12.23
C ALA A 179 9.74 -10.37 -11.55
N GLU A 180 9.71 -10.47 -10.22
CA GLU A 180 8.49 -10.86 -9.49
C GLU A 180 7.31 -9.92 -9.79
N CYS A 181 7.56 -8.61 -9.84
CA CYS A 181 6.54 -7.63 -10.24
C CYS A 181 6.04 -7.88 -11.67
N ALA A 182 6.96 -8.10 -12.62
CA ALA A 182 6.64 -8.31 -14.03
C ALA A 182 5.83 -9.59 -14.30
N PHE A 183 6.04 -10.65 -13.51
CA PHE A 183 5.41 -11.97 -13.72
C PHE A 183 4.21 -12.23 -12.81
N ILE A 184 4.21 -11.75 -11.56
CA ILE A 184 3.20 -12.12 -10.55
C ILE A 184 2.14 -11.02 -10.38
N LEU A 185 2.58 -9.76 -10.32
CA LEU A 185 1.71 -8.63 -9.97
C LEU A 185 1.22 -7.81 -11.17
N ASN A 186 1.89 -7.93 -12.32
CA ASN A 186 1.53 -7.26 -13.56
C ASN A 186 0.15 -7.75 -14.08
N PRO A 187 -0.76 -6.85 -14.47
CA PRO A 187 -2.06 -7.23 -15.04
C PRO A 187 -1.96 -7.98 -16.37
N GLU A 188 -0.88 -7.81 -17.14
CA GLU A 188 -0.66 -8.52 -18.40
C GLU A 188 -0.36 -10.01 -18.19
N SER A 189 0.52 -10.33 -17.23
CA SER A 189 0.90 -11.71 -16.92
C SER A 189 -0.13 -12.44 -16.05
N GLN A 190 -0.80 -11.71 -15.15
CA GLN A 190 -1.74 -12.26 -14.19
C GLN A 190 -3.02 -11.41 -14.12
N LEU A 191 -3.86 -11.54 -15.15
CA LEU A 191 -5.14 -10.85 -15.28
C LEU A 191 -6.21 -11.36 -14.32
N GLY A 192 -6.22 -12.66 -14.02
CA GLY A 192 -7.23 -13.28 -13.16
C GLY A 192 -7.01 -13.01 -11.67
N CYS A 193 -8.11 -12.81 -10.93
CA CYS A 193 -8.14 -12.79 -9.48
C CYS A 193 -9.19 -13.78 -8.94
N PHE A 194 -8.72 -14.83 -8.27
CA PHE A 194 -9.60 -15.86 -7.69
C PHE A 194 -10.58 -15.28 -6.65
N VAL A 195 -10.11 -14.33 -5.84
CA VAL A 195 -10.91 -13.71 -4.76
C VAL A 195 -12.02 -12.81 -5.31
N MET A 196 -11.77 -12.12 -6.42
CA MET A 196 -12.78 -11.29 -7.09
C MET A 196 -13.72 -12.13 -7.97
N GLN A 197 -13.42 -13.42 -8.19
CA GLN A 197 -14.09 -14.26 -9.19
C GLN A 197 -14.19 -13.58 -10.56
N GLY A 198 -13.12 -12.87 -10.95
CA GLY A 198 -13.10 -12.04 -12.15
C GLY A 198 -11.71 -11.52 -12.49
N LEU A 199 -11.67 -10.57 -13.43
CA LEU A 199 -10.44 -9.98 -13.95
C LEU A 199 -10.02 -8.75 -13.13
N LYS A 200 -8.71 -8.53 -13.02
CA LYS A 200 -8.10 -7.32 -12.43
C LYS A 200 -8.27 -6.09 -13.32
N LEU A 201 -8.37 -6.29 -14.64
CA LEU A 201 -8.70 -5.21 -15.56
C LEU A 201 -10.18 -5.25 -15.88
N THR A 202 -10.76 -4.07 -15.92
CA THR A 202 -12.20 -3.88 -16.16
C THR A 202 -12.41 -2.84 -17.23
N SER A 203 -13.50 -2.97 -17.98
CA SER A 203 -13.88 -1.98 -18.98
C SER A 203 -14.36 -0.70 -18.31
N THR A 204 -13.97 0.44 -18.85
CA THR A 204 -14.49 1.75 -18.43
C THR A 204 -15.93 1.96 -18.90
N GLN A 205 -16.63 2.91 -18.28
CA GLN A 205 -18.00 3.26 -18.67
C GLN A 205 -18.07 3.73 -20.13
N ASP A 206 -17.15 4.59 -20.55
CA ASP A 206 -17.13 5.08 -21.93
C ASP A 206 -16.77 3.97 -22.94
N MET A 207 -15.87 3.06 -22.55
CA MET A 207 -15.55 1.88 -23.36
C MET A 207 -16.77 0.99 -23.57
N LEU A 208 -17.63 0.83 -22.55
CA LEU A 208 -18.89 0.09 -22.67
C LEU A 208 -19.86 0.76 -23.65
N VAL A 209 -19.99 2.09 -23.59
CA VAL A 209 -20.86 2.85 -24.49
C VAL A 209 -20.38 2.72 -25.94
N VAL A 210 -19.08 2.90 -26.18
CA VAL A 210 -18.50 2.72 -27.53
C VAL A 210 -18.64 1.29 -28.01
N TYR A 211 -18.38 0.30 -27.14
CA TYR A 211 -18.56 -1.10 -27.46
C TYR A 211 -19.98 -1.42 -27.93
N PHE A 212 -20.98 -0.89 -27.23
CA PHE A 212 -22.39 -1.07 -27.59
C PHE A 212 -22.75 -0.34 -28.90
N ALA A 213 -22.36 0.92 -29.04
CA ALA A 213 -22.67 1.73 -30.22
C ALA A 213 -21.99 1.23 -31.50
N LYS A 214 -20.80 0.64 -31.37
CA LYS A 214 -19.96 0.15 -32.47
C LYS A 214 -19.82 -1.36 -32.48
N PHE A 215 -20.78 -2.07 -31.87
CA PHE A 215 -20.72 -3.52 -31.70
C PHE A 215 -20.49 -4.28 -33.01
N ASN A 216 -21.10 -3.84 -34.11
CA ASN A 216 -20.97 -4.48 -35.41
C ASN A 216 -19.61 -4.22 -36.07
N ASP A 217 -19.03 -3.04 -35.86
CA ASP A 217 -17.78 -2.59 -36.46
C ASP A 217 -16.54 -3.24 -35.78
N ILE A 218 -16.71 -3.80 -34.59
CA ILE A 218 -15.65 -4.48 -33.83
C ILE A 218 -15.45 -5.90 -34.40
N HIS A 219 -14.44 -6.05 -35.27
CA HIS A 219 -14.07 -7.33 -35.91
C HIS A 219 -12.83 -8.00 -35.31
N PHE A 220 -12.01 -7.26 -34.57
CA PHE A 220 -10.76 -7.78 -34.00
C PHE A 220 -10.97 -8.72 -32.80
N LEU A 221 -12.13 -8.65 -32.14
CA LEU A 221 -12.47 -9.58 -31.06
C LEU A 221 -12.96 -10.91 -31.66
N PRO A 222 -12.30 -12.05 -31.35
CA PRO A 222 -12.70 -13.35 -31.89
C PRO A 222 -14.05 -13.82 -31.34
N TYR A 223 -14.40 -13.36 -30.14
CA TYR A 223 -15.67 -13.61 -29.49
C TYR A 223 -16.21 -12.29 -28.94
N LYS A 224 -17.48 -11.99 -29.19
CA LYS A 224 -18.16 -10.80 -28.68
C LYS A 224 -19.59 -11.13 -28.23
N GLN A 225 -19.91 -10.77 -26.98
CA GLN A 225 -21.27 -10.83 -26.43
C GLN A 225 -21.78 -9.40 -26.18
N SER A 226 -23.08 -9.24 -25.95
CA SER A 226 -23.63 -7.93 -25.55
C SER A 226 -23.00 -7.39 -24.25
N ASP A 227 -22.57 -8.29 -23.36
CA ASP A 227 -21.90 -7.94 -22.11
C ASP A 227 -20.37 -8.01 -22.29
N LEU A 228 -19.72 -6.85 -22.16
CA LEU A 228 -18.28 -6.72 -22.35
C LEU A 228 -17.48 -7.42 -21.25
N SER A 229 -17.96 -7.40 -20.00
CA SER A 229 -17.26 -8.06 -18.89
C SER A 229 -17.23 -9.58 -19.10
N LYS A 230 -18.34 -10.17 -19.56
CA LYS A 230 -18.37 -11.58 -19.95
C LYS A 230 -17.50 -11.87 -21.16
N THR A 231 -17.47 -10.95 -22.14
CA THR A 231 -16.59 -11.07 -23.30
C THR A 231 -15.13 -11.18 -22.86
N PHE A 232 -14.65 -10.30 -21.98
CA PHE A 232 -13.29 -10.37 -21.44
C PHE A 232 -13.04 -11.64 -20.62
N GLN A 233 -14.00 -12.08 -19.82
CA GLN A 233 -13.87 -13.33 -19.06
C GLN A 233 -13.70 -14.54 -19.99
N VAL A 234 -14.52 -14.64 -21.05
CA VAL A 234 -14.41 -15.72 -22.03
C VAL A 234 -13.07 -15.65 -22.78
N LEU A 235 -12.60 -14.45 -23.15
CA LEU A 235 -11.29 -14.30 -23.78
C LEU A 235 -10.16 -14.77 -22.86
N TYR A 236 -10.24 -14.45 -21.57
CA TYR A 236 -9.28 -14.92 -20.57
C TYR A 236 -9.33 -16.44 -20.41
N ASP A 237 -10.52 -17.04 -20.32
CA ASP A 237 -10.69 -18.48 -20.14
C ASP A 237 -10.22 -19.27 -21.38
N CYS A 238 -10.39 -18.73 -22.59
CA CYS A 238 -9.99 -19.40 -23.84
C CYS A 238 -8.51 -19.19 -24.20
N TYR A 239 -7.98 -17.99 -24.04
CA TYR A 239 -6.68 -17.59 -24.58
C TYR A 239 -5.62 -17.30 -23.50
N GLY A 240 -6.01 -17.27 -22.24
CA GLY A 240 -5.14 -16.95 -21.11
C GLY A 240 -4.87 -15.45 -20.95
N SER A 241 -4.03 -15.11 -19.97
CA SER A 241 -3.81 -13.74 -19.52
C SER A 241 -3.24 -12.80 -20.59
N GLN A 242 -2.15 -13.22 -21.26
CA GLN A 242 -1.41 -12.34 -22.18
C GLN A 242 -2.25 -11.95 -23.40
N GLN A 243 -2.91 -12.92 -24.04
CA GLN A 243 -3.73 -12.63 -25.21
C GLN A 243 -5.00 -11.86 -24.84
N ALA A 244 -5.64 -12.17 -23.70
CA ALA A 244 -6.77 -11.40 -23.21
C ALA A 244 -6.38 -9.93 -22.93
N PHE A 245 -5.21 -9.70 -22.35
CA PHE A 245 -4.67 -8.35 -22.14
C PHE A 245 -4.52 -7.58 -23.46
N GLU A 246 -3.98 -8.20 -24.51
CA GLU A 246 -3.84 -7.55 -25.82
C GLU A 246 -5.19 -7.19 -26.44
N TYR A 247 -6.21 -8.04 -26.30
CA TYR A 247 -7.57 -7.70 -26.76
C TYR A 247 -8.18 -6.53 -25.99
N ILE A 248 -7.91 -6.44 -24.68
CA ILE A 248 -8.32 -5.29 -23.86
C ILE A 248 -7.61 -4.02 -24.33
N ASP A 249 -6.30 -4.08 -24.60
CA ASP A 249 -5.53 -2.93 -25.11
C ASP A 249 -6.00 -2.51 -26.52
N GLN A 250 -6.32 -3.46 -27.40
CA GLN A 250 -6.90 -3.16 -28.72
C GLN A 250 -8.27 -2.48 -28.61
N LEU A 251 -9.13 -2.95 -27.71
CA LEU A 251 -10.43 -2.31 -27.48
C LEU A 251 -10.25 -0.90 -26.92
N ARG A 252 -9.31 -0.69 -26.00
CA ARG A 252 -8.95 0.65 -25.50
C ARG A 252 -8.50 1.56 -26.63
N GLN A 253 -7.60 1.11 -27.51
CA GLN A 253 -7.14 1.88 -28.67
C GLN A 253 -8.29 2.24 -29.62
N PHE A 254 -9.17 1.28 -29.92
CA PHE A 254 -10.36 1.50 -30.74
C PHE A 254 -11.30 2.53 -30.11
N TYR A 255 -11.54 2.42 -28.80
CA TYR A 255 -12.33 3.38 -28.03
C TYR A 255 -11.77 4.81 -28.14
N LEU A 256 -10.45 4.98 -27.98
CA LEU A 256 -9.79 6.28 -28.10
C LEU A 256 -9.88 6.85 -29.53
N GLU A 257 -9.75 5.99 -30.55
CA GLU A 257 -9.90 6.38 -31.95
C GLU A 257 -11.33 6.88 -32.25
N VAL A 258 -12.34 6.20 -31.72
CA VAL A 258 -13.75 6.61 -31.86
C VAL A 258 -13.99 7.95 -31.18
N LEU A 259 -13.50 8.14 -29.95
CA LEU A 259 -13.62 9.41 -29.23
C LEU A 259 -12.94 10.59 -29.95
N GLN A 260 -11.77 10.36 -30.56
CA GLN A 260 -11.05 11.41 -31.28
C GLN A 260 -11.74 11.81 -32.60
N ARG A 261 -12.43 10.87 -33.26
CA ARG A 261 -13.05 11.09 -34.57
C ARG A 261 -14.50 11.52 -34.51
N GLN A 262 -15.22 11.12 -33.47
CA GLN A 262 -16.65 11.38 -33.33
C GLN A 262 -16.86 12.19 -32.06
N MET A 263 -17.58 13.32 -32.14
CA MET A 263 -18.09 13.98 -30.94
C MET A 263 -19.13 13.06 -30.28
N CYS A 264 -18.66 12.08 -29.51
CA CYS A 264 -19.53 11.25 -28.70
C CYS A 264 -19.98 12.09 -27.50
N PHE A 265 -21.28 12.40 -27.45
CA PHE A 265 -21.91 13.06 -26.33
C PHE A 265 -21.59 12.30 -25.04
N ALA A 266 -21.11 13.03 -24.03
CA ALA A 266 -21.14 12.55 -22.66
C ALA A 266 -22.61 12.26 -22.30
N LEU A 267 -22.98 10.99 -22.22
CA LEU A 267 -24.20 10.60 -21.54
C LEU A 267 -23.93 10.80 -20.04
N THR A 268 -24.17 12.01 -19.55
CA THR A 268 -24.47 12.21 -18.13
C THR A 268 -25.73 11.40 -17.83
N LEU A 269 -25.55 10.26 -17.17
CA LEU A 269 -26.61 9.57 -16.45
C LEU A 269 -26.87 10.29 -15.12
#